data_AF-A0A225DE77-F1
#
_entry.id   AF-A0A225DE77-F1
#
_cell.length_a   1.000
_cell.length_b   1.000
_cell.length_c   1.000
_cell.angle_alpha   90.00
_cell.angle_beta   90.00
_cell.angle_gamma   90.00
#
_symmetry.space_group_name_H-M   'P 1'
#
loop_
_entity.id
_entity.type
_entity.pdbx_description
1 polymer ?
#
loop_
_entity_poly.entity_id
_entity_poly.type
_entity_poly.pdbx_seq_one_letter_code
_entity_poly.pdbx_strand_id
1 'polypeptide(L)' 'MFKHQAIFSAELVTKWNAGQHAEVRNVIRGLKNKAQAAYIAARVAILLGQDEAWSFIDFMDPNN' A
#
# COMPACT_ATOMS: atom_id res chain seq x y z
N MET A 1 -11.67 -5.34 -14.78
CA MET A 1 -10.88 -4.23 -14.18
C MET A 1 -10.33 -4.56 -12.78
N PHE A 2 -11.07 -5.29 -11.91
CA PHE A 2 -10.63 -5.60 -10.53
C PHE A 2 -9.42 -6.54 -10.38
N LYS A 3 -9.19 -7.49 -11.30
CA LYS A 3 -8.07 -8.46 -11.18
C LYS A 3 -6.70 -7.80 -11.08
N HIS A 4 -6.48 -6.69 -11.79
CA HIS A 4 -5.16 -6.03 -11.80
C HIS A 4 -4.86 -5.30 -10.50
N GLN A 5 -5.87 -4.71 -9.85
CA GLN A 5 -5.66 -3.99 -8.59
C GLN A 5 -5.36 -4.95 -7.43
N ALA A 6 -5.96 -6.15 -7.43
CA ALA A 6 -5.68 -7.17 -6.42
C ALA A 6 -4.24 -7.70 -6.52
N ILE A 7 -3.80 -8.04 -7.73
CA ILE A 7 -2.41 -8.50 -8.00
C ILE A 7 -1.42 -7.40 -7.62
N PHE A 8 -1.66 -6.18 -8.08
CA PHE A 8 -0.79 -5.04 -7.79
C PHE A 8 -0.68 -4.74 -6.29
N SER A 9 -1.77 -4.84 -5.53
CA SER A 9 -1.72 -4.67 -4.07
C SER A 9 -0.88 -5.76 -3.39
N ALA A 10 -0.95 -7.00 -3.87
CA ALA A 10 -0.14 -8.10 -3.33
C ALA A 10 1.36 -7.92 -3.65
N GLU A 11 1.71 -7.39 -4.82
CA GLU A 11 3.10 -7.05 -5.14
C GLU A 11 3.67 -5.98 -4.19
N LEU A 12 2.86 -4.99 -3.83
CA LEU A 12 3.25 -3.96 -2.85
C LEU A 12 3.45 -4.53 -1.45
N VAL A 13 2.65 -5.53 -1.05
CA VAL A 13 2.85 -6.27 0.21
C VAL A 13 4.18 -7.03 0.18
N THR A 14 4.51 -7.70 -0.92
CA THR A 14 5.81 -8.38 -1.06
C THR A 14 6.98 -7.40 -0.94
N LYS A 15 6.87 -6.21 -1.56
CA LYS A 15 7.89 -5.15 -1.44
C LYS A 15 7.99 -4.59 -0.03
N TRP A 16 6.85 -4.42 0.64
CA TRP A 16 6.80 -4.01 2.04
C TRP A 16 7.55 -5.01 2.92
N ASN A 17 7.21 -6.29 2.84
CA ASN A 17 7.88 -7.36 3.61
C ASN A 17 9.37 -7.52 3.28
N ALA A 18 9.80 -7.05 2.11
CA ALA A 18 11.21 -6.97 1.72
C ALA A 18 11.94 -5.71 2.23
N GLY A 19 11.30 -4.89 3.06
CA GLY A 19 11.85 -3.65 3.62
C GLY A 19 11.83 -2.46 2.65
N GLN A 20 11.19 -2.57 1.49
CA GLN A 20 11.16 -1.52 0.45
C GLN A 20 10.05 -0.49 0.71
N HIS A 21 9.89 -0.05 1.95
CA HIS A 21 8.75 0.76 2.40
C HIS A 21 8.63 2.08 1.62
N ALA A 22 9.75 2.78 1.41
CA ALA A 22 9.78 4.05 0.67
C ALA A 22 9.30 3.89 -0.78
N GLU A 23 9.65 2.77 -1.43
CA GLU A 23 9.18 2.48 -2.78
C GLU A 23 7.66 2.27 -2.81
N VAL A 24 7.13 1.50 -1.85
CA VAL A 24 5.68 1.30 -1.71
C VAL A 24 4.95 2.64 -1.54
N ARG A 25 5.45 3.51 -0.66
CA ARG A 25 4.89 4.87 -0.43
C ARG A 25 4.93 5.70 -1.72
N ASN A 26 6.05 5.72 -2.43
CA ASN A 26 6.21 6.49 -3.67
C ASN A 26 5.28 5.98 -4.77
N VAL A 27 5.15 4.66 -4.94
CA VAL A 27 4.26 4.07 -5.93
C VAL A 27 2.81 4.43 -5.64
N ILE A 28 2.34 4.25 -4.40
CA ILE A 28 0.95 4.56 -4.03
C ILE A 28 0.67 6.06 -4.16
N ARG A 29 1.55 6.93 -3.65
CA ARG A 29 1.38 8.39 -3.72
C ARG A 29 1.48 8.94 -5.14
N GLY A 30 2.28 8.29 -5.99
CA GLY A 30 2.45 8.63 -7.41
C GLY A 30 1.26 8.30 -8.31
N LEU A 31 0.26 7.55 -7.81
CA LEU A 31 -0.96 7.28 -8.55
C LEU A 31 -1.75 8.57 -8.78
N LYS A 32 -2.05 8.88 -10.05
CA LYS A 32 -2.82 10.06 -10.46
C LYS A 32 -4.24 10.04 -9.90
N ASN A 33 -4.87 8.87 -9.89
CA ASN A 33 -6.22 8.69 -9.38
C ASN A 33 -6.18 8.46 -7.86
N LYS A 34 -6.69 9.45 -7.09
CA LYS A 34 -6.68 9.41 -5.63
C LYS A 34 -7.59 8.36 -5.02
N ALA A 35 -8.73 8.07 -5.65
CA ALA A 35 -9.61 6.99 -5.20
C ALA A 35 -8.94 5.62 -5.38
N GLN A 36 -8.22 5.43 -6.50
CA GLN A 36 -7.43 4.22 -6.72
C GLN A 36 -6.28 4.10 -5.72
N ALA A 37 -5.59 5.20 -5.43
CA ALA A 37 -4.51 5.22 -4.44
C ALA A 37 -5.02 4.81 -3.05
N ALA A 38 -6.14 5.38 -2.61
CA ALA A 38 -6.78 5.04 -1.35
C ALA A 38 -7.22 3.56 -1.31
N TYR A 39 -7.83 3.06 -2.39
CA TYR A 39 -8.22 1.66 -2.49
C TYR A 39 -7.02 0.71 -2.36
N ILE A 40 -5.92 1.00 -3.07
CA ILE A 40 -4.71 0.18 -3.03
C ILE A 40 -4.06 0.23 -1.65
N ALA A 41 -3.94 1.42 -1.05
CA ALA A 41 -3.41 1.57 0.31
C ALA A 41 -4.22 0.75 1.33
N ALA A 42 -5.55 0.86 1.28
CA ALA A 42 -6.44 0.08 2.14
C ALA A 42 -6.27 -1.44 1.90
N ARG A 43 -6.12 -1.86 0.64
CA ARG A 43 -5.93 -3.27 0.31
C ARG A 43 -4.60 -3.81 0.80
N VAL A 44 -3.52 -3.03 0.72
CA VAL A 44 -2.21 -3.39 1.27
C VAL A 44 -2.29 -3.55 2.78
N ALA A 45 -2.89 -2.59 3.50
CA ALA A 45 -3.08 -2.68 4.94
C ALA A 45 -3.85 -3.94 5.36
N ILE A 46 -4.93 -4.28 4.66
CA ILE A 46 -5.70 -5.52 4.92
C ILE A 46 -4.84 -6.77 4.72
N LEU A 47 -3.99 -6.79 3.68
CA LEU A 47 -3.16 -7.96 3.34
C LEU A 47 -1.96 -8.15 4.27
N LEU A 48 -1.47 -7.08 4.91
CA LEU A 48 -0.39 -7.14 5.89
C LEU A 48 -0.82 -7.77 7.22
N GLY A 49 -2.12 -7.79 7.52
CA GLY A 49 -2.64 -8.27 8.81
C GLY A 49 -2.53 -7.23 9.92
N GLN A 50 -3.12 -7.51 11.08
CA GLN A 50 -3.46 -6.49 12.08
C GLN A 50 -2.25 -5.74 12.66
N ASP A 51 -1.15 -6.45 12.93
CA ASP A 51 0.04 -5.87 13.57
C ASP A 51 0.83 -4.97 12.62
N GLU A 52 1.05 -5.42 11.37
CA GLU A 52 1.77 -4.63 10.37
C GLU A 52 0.91 -3.55 9.70
N ALA A 53 -0.42 -3.72 9.70
CA ALA A 53 -1.33 -2.73 9.15
C ALA A 53 -1.17 -1.36 9.82
N TRP A 54 -0.99 -1.32 11.15
CA TRP A 54 -0.82 -0.07 11.88
C TRP A 54 0.49 0.63 11.51
N SER A 55 1.60 -0.11 11.49
CA SER A 55 2.91 0.40 11.06
C SER A 55 2.86 0.92 9.62
N PHE A 56 2.15 0.22 8.73
CA PHE A 56 1.92 0.67 7.37
C PHE A 56 1.09 1.94 7.30
N ILE A 57 -0.03 2.01 8.02
CA ILE A 57 -0.91 3.19 8.05
C ILE A 57 -0.17 4.41 8.56
N ASP A 58 0.54 4.27 9.68
CA ASP A 58 1.34 5.33 10.30
C ASP A 58 2.45 5.80 9.34
N PHE A 59 3.13 4.86 8.67
CA PHE A 59 4.09 5.18 7.62
C PHE A 59 3.45 5.75 6.35
N MET A 60 2.15 5.64 6.13
CA MET A 60 1.50 6.24 4.95
C MET A 60 0.92 7.63 5.24
N ASP A 61 0.86 8.03 6.52
CA ASP A 61 0.41 9.36 6.93
C ASP A 61 1.32 10.45 6.30
N PRO A 62 0.75 11.53 5.74
CA PRO A 62 1.54 12.65 5.21
C PRO A 62 2.35 13.40 6.27
N ASN A 63 2.01 13.28 7.56
CA ASN A 63 2.64 14.02 8.66
C ASN A 63 3.74 13.23 9.40
N ASN A 64 4.08 12.04 8.91
CA ASN A 64 5.08 11.12 9.47
C ASN A 64 6.16 10.78 8.42
#